data_AF-A0ABD0YZ77-F1
#
_entry.id   AF-A0ABD0YZ77-F1
#
_cell.length_a   1.000
_cell.length_b   1.000
_cell.length_c   1.000
_cell.angle_alpha   90.00
_cell.angle_beta   90.00
_cell.angle_gamma   90.00
#
_symmetry.space_group_name_H-M   'P 1'
#
loop_
_entity.id
_entity.type
_entity.pdbx_description
1 polymer ?
#
loop_
_entity_poly.entity_id
_entity_poly.type
_entity_poly.pdbx_seq_one_letter_code
_entity_poly.pdbx_strand_id
1 'polypeptide(L)'
;QVDELNKKLKVIEATGAEYEKEVENIRKLRALYEERSRAVAAERRAELERERARTSVAETRLILSRQENSELEEKNKELESRLATVERSLDAAKEEVSQLRIDLATKGEKLYHVTSQMTIVNTLFTQVLEGPDMDFDRLASLLEENHDLINDLTAKGKMEEVASVLLEIAGKDGPIQQPVPSEPSGVAENLTKVWRVLVELLSHHRIPPPPQADQDASCYKSVETPRGPRMVISASRTYLKLKDLILEKNSLVKEVGRLKTLNGHLEERLEQQEDRLSTVTSELHKTWSVVGALREQHKQLHTQEKILRFELKHKREMLTELKKELEICREQWELARQKNVQTEEDWRVLRAEFASRKQGGCSSTESGYEDEEATASPVSDVEMAEDSLEEEENEESEEKKLSPEAGVEEGNGFQEGVKGIECTNDSDQSGTRQRTAEEMFAAREARLQRLEEQCKCLFSKMSSTSQRGDMISNRLEELHEQYGEAQGACAERTGELETPPQPPVPPPMPPPPPPPMPPRRNRRT
;
A
#
# COMPACT_ATOMS: atom_id res chain seq x y z
N GLN A 1 64.07 -28.48 -78.65
CA GLN A 1 62.77 -28.21 -79.29
C GLN A 1 61.62 -28.88 -78.54
N VAL A 2 61.39 -30.21 -78.63
CA VAL A 2 60.24 -30.87 -77.96
C VAL A 2 60.21 -30.60 -76.45
N ASP A 3 61.32 -30.79 -75.73
CA ASP A 3 61.39 -30.55 -74.27
C ASP A 3 61.20 -29.07 -73.88
N GLU A 4 61.48 -28.16 -74.81
CA GLU A 4 61.32 -26.72 -74.63
C GLU A 4 59.86 -26.30 -74.80
N LEU A 5 59.14 -26.92 -75.75
CA LEU A 5 57.69 -26.79 -75.89
C LEU A 5 56.98 -27.41 -74.68
N ASN A 6 57.40 -28.58 -74.22
CA ASN A 6 56.86 -29.22 -73.01
C ASN A 6 57.09 -28.36 -71.75
N LYS A 7 58.23 -27.67 -71.64
CA LYS A 7 58.48 -26.69 -70.56
C LYS A 7 57.56 -25.47 -70.67
N LYS A 8 57.39 -24.90 -71.86
CA LYS A 8 56.50 -23.75 -72.10
C LYS A 8 55.03 -24.11 -71.84
N LEU A 9 54.59 -25.30 -72.24
CA LEU A 9 53.25 -25.80 -71.96
C LEU A 9 52.99 -25.87 -70.44
N LYS A 10 53.91 -26.46 -69.67
CA LYS A 10 53.79 -26.55 -68.20
C LYS A 10 53.77 -25.20 -67.50
N VAL A 11 54.47 -24.19 -68.03
CA VAL A 11 54.39 -22.81 -67.51
C VAL A 11 53.01 -22.20 -67.80
N ILE A 12 52.46 -22.41 -69.02
CA ILE A 12 51.12 -21.94 -69.40
C ILE A 12 50.04 -22.63 -68.54
N GLU A 13 50.15 -23.94 -68.32
CA GLU A 13 49.27 -24.72 -67.43
C GLU A 13 49.32 -24.19 -65.99
N ALA A 14 50.52 -23.89 -65.47
CA ALA A 14 50.69 -23.31 -64.13
C ALA A 14 50.04 -21.93 -64.01
N THR A 15 50.30 -21.01 -64.96
CA THR A 15 49.68 -19.68 -64.94
C THR A 15 48.17 -19.73 -65.15
N GLY A 16 47.67 -20.68 -65.95
CA GLY A 16 46.23 -20.92 -66.10
C GLY A 16 45.59 -21.33 -64.77
N ALA A 17 46.19 -22.28 -64.06
CA ALA A 17 45.75 -22.71 -62.74
C ALA A 17 45.93 -21.64 -61.64
N GLU A 18 46.71 -20.59 -61.88
CA GLU A 18 46.81 -19.41 -61.01
C GLU A 18 45.68 -18.41 -61.32
N TYR A 19 45.45 -18.08 -62.58
CA TYR A 19 44.31 -17.25 -63.00
C TYR A 19 42.95 -17.86 -62.59
N GLU A 20 42.78 -19.19 -62.66
CA GLU A 20 41.55 -19.84 -62.19
C GLU A 20 41.33 -19.63 -60.67
N LYS A 21 42.39 -19.70 -59.86
CA LYS A 21 42.33 -19.40 -58.41
C LYS A 21 42.02 -17.93 -58.16
N GLU A 22 42.60 -17.00 -58.92
CA GLU A 22 42.29 -15.56 -58.80
C GLU A 22 40.83 -15.28 -59.14
N VAL A 23 40.32 -15.83 -60.25
CA VAL A 23 38.92 -15.67 -60.66
C VAL A 23 37.97 -16.30 -59.63
N GLU A 24 38.30 -17.45 -59.05
CA GLU A 24 37.50 -18.03 -57.97
C GLU A 24 37.57 -17.22 -56.66
N ASN A 25 38.73 -16.64 -56.33
CA ASN A 25 38.87 -15.71 -55.21
C ASN A 25 38.00 -14.46 -55.41
N ILE A 26 37.99 -13.88 -56.62
CA ILE A 26 37.11 -12.75 -56.99
C ILE A 26 35.63 -13.13 -56.86
N ARG A 27 35.22 -14.35 -57.27
CA ARG A 27 33.85 -14.85 -57.07
C ARG A 27 33.49 -14.96 -55.59
N LYS A 28 34.36 -15.56 -54.76
CA LYS A 28 34.17 -15.68 -53.30
C LYS A 28 34.07 -14.32 -52.63
N LEU A 29 34.95 -13.38 -52.99
CA LEU A 29 34.95 -12.02 -52.46
C LEU A 29 33.66 -11.26 -52.83
N ARG A 30 33.16 -11.39 -54.07
CA ARG A 30 31.85 -10.84 -54.48
C ARG A 30 30.70 -11.43 -53.65
N ALA A 31 30.67 -12.75 -53.49
CA ALA A 31 29.64 -13.41 -52.68
C ALA A 31 29.62 -12.91 -51.23
N LEU A 32 30.80 -12.72 -50.61
CA LEU A 32 30.93 -12.15 -49.26
C LEU A 32 30.46 -10.68 -49.19
N TYR A 33 30.75 -9.85 -50.20
CA TYR A 33 30.23 -8.47 -50.26
C TYR A 33 28.71 -8.43 -50.47
N GLU A 34 28.15 -9.29 -51.32
CA GLU A 34 26.71 -9.42 -51.52
C GLU A 34 25.99 -9.98 -50.29
N GLU A 35 26.62 -10.88 -49.53
CA GLU A 35 26.13 -11.40 -48.26
C GLU A 35 26.17 -10.33 -47.16
N ARG A 36 27.28 -9.60 -47.02
CA ARG A 36 27.40 -8.46 -46.09
C ARG A 36 26.37 -7.37 -46.41
N SER A 37 26.13 -7.08 -47.69
CA SER A 37 25.10 -6.14 -48.15
C SER A 37 23.69 -6.62 -47.77
N ARG A 38 23.38 -7.90 -47.98
CA ARG A 38 22.12 -8.52 -47.56
C ARG A 38 21.94 -8.52 -46.04
N ALA A 39 23.00 -8.76 -45.27
CA ALA A 39 22.98 -8.73 -43.81
C ALA A 39 22.63 -7.33 -43.29
N VAL A 40 23.33 -6.28 -43.74
CA VAL A 40 23.05 -4.88 -43.36
C VAL A 40 21.64 -4.46 -43.79
N ALA A 41 21.17 -4.90 -44.96
CA ALA A 41 19.80 -4.64 -45.42
C ALA A 41 18.73 -5.39 -44.60
N ALA A 42 19.03 -6.55 -44.03
CA ALA A 42 18.14 -7.29 -43.14
C ALA A 42 18.12 -6.70 -41.72
N GLU A 43 19.30 -6.34 -41.19
CA GLU A 43 19.46 -5.66 -39.90
C GLU A 43 18.67 -4.37 -39.84
N ARG A 44 18.81 -3.50 -40.85
CA ARG A 44 18.04 -2.25 -40.96
C ARG A 44 16.52 -2.46 -41.09
N ARG A 45 16.06 -3.58 -41.65
CA ARG A 45 14.62 -3.93 -41.66
C ARG A 45 14.14 -4.33 -40.27
N ALA A 46 14.89 -5.21 -39.59
CA ALA A 46 14.57 -5.64 -38.23
C ALA A 46 14.63 -4.47 -37.24
N GLU A 47 15.50 -3.48 -37.43
CA GLU A 47 15.51 -2.22 -36.69
C GLU A 47 14.23 -1.40 -36.91
N LEU A 48 13.85 -1.16 -38.16
CA LEU A 48 12.60 -0.46 -38.50
C LEU A 48 11.34 -1.20 -38.01
N GLU A 49 11.37 -2.53 -37.94
CA GLU A 49 10.28 -3.34 -37.37
C GLU A 49 10.22 -3.24 -35.84
N ARG A 50 11.37 -3.21 -35.15
CA ARG A 50 11.43 -2.93 -33.69
C ARG A 50 10.94 -1.52 -33.37
N GLU A 51 11.30 -0.51 -34.17
CA GLU A 51 10.80 0.86 -34.00
C GLU A 51 9.28 0.94 -34.21
N ARG A 52 8.73 0.29 -35.24
CA ARG A 52 7.27 0.20 -35.44
C ARG A 52 6.54 -0.50 -34.29
N ALA A 53 7.16 -1.54 -33.71
CA ALA A 53 6.61 -2.19 -32.52
C ALA A 53 6.66 -1.25 -31.30
N ARG A 54 7.76 -0.52 -31.09
CA ARG A 54 7.92 0.49 -30.04
C ARG A 54 6.87 1.61 -30.18
N THR A 55 6.65 2.16 -31.38
CA THR A 55 5.64 3.20 -31.60
C THR A 55 4.22 2.66 -31.38
N SER A 56 3.91 1.44 -31.85
CA SER A 56 2.58 0.83 -31.63
C SER A 56 2.27 0.57 -30.14
N VAL A 57 3.27 0.15 -29.35
CA VAL A 57 3.14 0.01 -27.89
C VAL A 57 3.01 1.37 -27.20
N ALA A 58 3.71 2.41 -27.68
CA ALA A 58 3.56 3.77 -27.15
C ALA A 58 2.18 4.38 -27.47
N GLU A 59 1.67 4.20 -28.70
CA GLU A 59 0.34 4.65 -29.13
C GLU A 59 -0.78 3.97 -28.34
N THR A 60 -0.73 2.64 -28.20
CA THR A 60 -1.74 1.89 -27.42
C THR A 60 -1.71 2.28 -25.94
N ARG A 61 -0.54 2.46 -25.32
CA ARG A 61 -0.41 2.99 -23.96
C ARG A 61 -0.99 4.40 -23.82
N LEU A 62 -0.80 5.26 -24.82
CA LEU A 62 -1.32 6.63 -24.83
C LEU A 62 -2.85 6.66 -25.02
N ILE A 63 -3.42 5.72 -25.79
CA ILE A 63 -4.86 5.53 -25.91
C ILE A 63 -5.47 5.09 -24.57
N LEU A 64 -4.91 4.06 -23.93
CA LEU A 64 -5.37 3.59 -22.62
C LEU A 64 -5.31 4.71 -21.58
N SER A 65 -4.21 5.46 -21.50
CA SER A 65 -4.11 6.58 -20.55
C SER A 65 -5.10 7.72 -20.85
N ARG A 66 -5.48 7.94 -22.11
CA ARG A 66 -6.57 8.88 -22.43
C ARG A 66 -7.94 8.36 -21.99
N GLN A 67 -8.19 7.05 -22.07
CA GLN A 67 -9.43 6.44 -21.58
C GLN A 67 -9.51 6.53 -20.05
N GLU A 68 -8.43 6.18 -19.34
CA GLU A 68 -8.31 6.34 -17.88
C GLU A 68 -8.61 7.78 -17.42
N ASN A 69 -8.03 8.78 -18.10
CA ASN A 69 -8.31 10.19 -17.80
C ASN A 69 -9.77 10.59 -18.09
N SER A 70 -10.37 10.09 -19.19
CA SER A 70 -11.77 10.33 -19.51
C SER A 70 -12.72 9.76 -18.44
N GLU A 71 -12.45 8.54 -17.96
CA GLU A 71 -13.22 7.95 -16.87
C GLU A 71 -13.07 8.72 -15.56
N LEU A 72 -11.87 9.23 -15.25
CA LEU A 72 -11.62 10.05 -14.06
C LEU A 72 -12.33 11.40 -14.15
N GLU A 73 -12.38 12.01 -15.33
CA GLU A 73 -13.18 13.21 -15.58
C GLU A 73 -14.68 12.97 -15.39
N GLU A 74 -15.22 11.84 -15.86
CA GLU A 74 -16.64 11.48 -15.67
C GLU A 74 -16.96 11.22 -14.19
N LYS A 75 -16.09 10.49 -13.48
CA LYS A 75 -16.21 10.26 -12.04
C LYS A 75 -16.14 11.56 -11.24
N ASN A 76 -15.26 12.50 -11.62
CA ASN A 76 -15.22 13.84 -11.01
C ASN A 76 -16.52 14.62 -11.25
N LYS A 77 -17.06 14.61 -12.49
CA LYS A 77 -18.36 15.26 -12.81
C LYS A 77 -19.53 14.65 -12.02
N GLU A 78 -19.52 13.33 -11.79
CA GLU A 78 -20.50 12.69 -10.90
C GLU A 78 -20.33 13.19 -9.44
N LEU A 79 -19.11 13.19 -8.91
CA LEU A 79 -18.83 13.65 -7.54
C LEU A 79 -19.18 15.13 -7.34
N GLU A 80 -18.88 16.01 -8.30
CA GLU A 80 -19.32 17.41 -8.31
C GLU A 80 -20.85 17.52 -8.28
N SER A 81 -21.56 16.71 -9.07
CA SER A 81 -23.03 16.70 -9.06
C SER A 81 -23.61 16.24 -7.71
N ARG A 82 -22.93 15.31 -7.03
CA ARG A 82 -23.29 14.78 -5.71
C ARG A 82 -22.94 15.73 -4.56
N LEU A 83 -21.84 16.47 -4.66
CA LEU A 83 -21.55 17.58 -3.76
C LEU A 83 -22.64 18.65 -3.89
N ALA A 84 -22.97 19.05 -5.12
CA ALA A 84 -23.99 20.07 -5.35
C ALA A 84 -25.41 19.64 -4.90
N THR A 85 -25.76 18.34 -4.86
CA THR A 85 -27.02 17.88 -4.25
C THR A 85 -26.96 17.88 -2.72
N VAL A 86 -25.82 17.51 -2.12
CA VAL A 86 -25.61 17.58 -0.67
C VAL A 86 -25.63 19.03 -0.17
N GLU A 87 -24.98 19.96 -0.87
CA GLU A 87 -25.01 21.41 -0.59
C GLU A 87 -26.45 21.94 -0.60
N ARG A 88 -27.24 21.62 -1.64
CA ARG A 88 -28.66 22.00 -1.72
C ARG A 88 -29.51 21.40 -0.59
N SER A 89 -29.24 20.16 -0.16
CA SER A 89 -29.93 19.56 0.99
C SER A 89 -29.52 20.19 2.33
N LEU A 90 -28.25 20.57 2.46
CA LEU A 90 -27.70 21.26 3.63
C LEU A 90 -28.28 22.67 3.76
N ASP A 91 -28.45 23.39 2.64
CA ASP A 91 -29.08 24.73 2.65
C ASP A 91 -30.58 24.65 2.96
N ALA A 92 -31.31 23.69 2.40
CA ALA A 92 -32.70 23.44 2.79
C ALA A 92 -32.84 23.10 4.30
N ALA A 93 -31.91 22.32 4.85
CA ALA A 93 -31.87 22.03 6.29
C ALA A 93 -31.51 23.26 7.15
N LYS A 94 -30.65 24.18 6.66
CA LYS A 94 -30.40 25.48 7.32
C LYS A 94 -31.65 26.33 7.33
N GLU A 95 -32.39 26.38 6.22
CA GLU A 95 -33.68 27.10 6.13
C GLU A 95 -34.70 26.53 7.12
N GLU A 96 -34.88 25.20 7.16
CA GLU A 96 -35.77 24.54 8.13
C GLU A 96 -35.36 24.85 9.58
N VAL A 97 -34.07 24.74 9.93
CA VAL A 97 -33.55 25.12 11.25
C VAL A 97 -33.78 26.60 11.56
N SER A 98 -33.72 27.49 10.57
CA SER A 98 -34.02 28.91 10.76
C SER A 98 -35.52 29.15 11.03
N GLN A 99 -36.41 28.46 10.31
CA GLN A 99 -37.85 28.52 10.53
C GLN A 99 -38.23 27.95 11.90
N LEU A 100 -37.68 26.79 12.28
CA LEU A 100 -37.91 26.18 13.60
C LEU A 100 -37.45 27.07 14.76
N ARG A 101 -36.41 27.90 14.57
CA ARG A 101 -36.00 28.92 15.56
C ARG A 101 -37.00 30.07 15.68
N ILE A 102 -37.57 30.54 14.56
CA ILE A 102 -38.63 31.57 14.56
C ILE A 102 -39.90 31.02 15.22
N ASP A 103 -40.30 29.81 14.87
CA ASP A 103 -41.40 29.07 15.48
C ASP A 103 -41.22 28.91 17.00
N LEU A 104 -40.00 28.58 17.45
CA LEU A 104 -39.67 28.45 18.87
C LEU A 104 -39.75 29.81 19.59
N ALA A 105 -39.27 30.90 18.96
CA ALA A 105 -39.37 32.25 19.52
C ALA A 105 -40.83 32.68 19.71
N THR A 106 -41.69 32.54 18.68
CA THR A 106 -43.11 32.92 18.79
C THR A 106 -43.90 32.03 19.76
N LYS A 107 -43.49 30.76 19.96
CA LYS A 107 -44.03 29.89 21.02
C LYS A 107 -43.53 30.33 22.40
N GLY A 108 -42.29 30.81 22.51
CA GLY A 108 -41.73 31.41 23.72
C GLY A 108 -42.44 32.69 24.14
N GLU A 109 -42.74 33.59 23.21
CA GLU A 109 -43.54 34.82 23.46
C GLU A 109 -44.95 34.48 23.97
N LYS A 110 -45.62 33.50 23.36
CA LYS A 110 -46.94 33.02 23.81
C LYS A 110 -46.88 32.41 25.20
N LEU A 111 -45.86 31.60 25.50
CA LEU A 111 -45.62 31.07 26.84
C LEU A 111 -45.33 32.17 27.86
N TYR A 112 -44.54 33.19 27.51
CA TYR A 112 -44.26 34.33 28.37
C TYR A 112 -45.54 35.14 28.66
N HIS A 113 -46.37 35.41 27.65
CA HIS A 113 -47.65 36.09 27.82
C HIS A 113 -48.60 35.32 28.74
N VAL A 114 -48.79 34.01 28.52
CA VAL A 114 -49.61 33.15 29.38
C VAL A 114 -49.04 33.03 30.80
N THR A 115 -47.71 33.00 30.96
CA THR A 115 -47.05 32.99 32.28
C THR A 115 -47.25 34.32 33.01
N SER A 116 -47.17 35.44 32.29
CA SER A 116 -47.45 36.78 32.83
C SER A 116 -48.92 36.91 33.26
N GLN A 117 -49.86 36.46 32.43
CA GLN A 117 -51.29 36.37 32.76
C GLN A 117 -51.52 35.52 34.03
N MET A 118 -50.95 34.31 34.09
CA MET A 118 -51.04 33.43 35.27
C MET A 118 -50.41 34.06 36.52
N THR A 119 -49.37 34.88 36.36
CA THR A 119 -48.73 35.60 37.48
C THR A 119 -49.65 36.72 38.00
N ILE A 120 -50.32 37.46 37.11
CA ILE A 120 -51.34 38.45 37.49
C ILE A 120 -52.48 37.76 38.24
N VAL A 121 -53.02 36.66 37.71
CA VAL A 121 -54.10 35.87 38.34
C VAL A 121 -53.68 35.35 39.73
N ASN A 122 -52.49 34.76 39.86
CA ASN A 122 -51.98 34.31 41.16
C ASN A 122 -51.80 35.47 42.16
N THR A 123 -51.37 36.65 41.69
CA THR A 123 -51.23 37.84 42.54
C THR A 123 -52.59 38.33 43.05
N LEU A 124 -53.60 38.38 42.17
CA LEU A 124 -54.98 38.73 42.53
C LEU A 124 -55.59 37.72 43.51
N PHE A 125 -55.44 36.41 43.26
CA PHE A 125 -55.90 35.37 44.20
C PHE A 125 -55.23 35.51 45.57
N THR A 126 -53.94 35.84 45.61
CA THR A 126 -53.22 36.09 46.88
C THR A 126 -53.80 37.31 47.60
N GLN A 127 -53.99 38.44 46.91
CA GLN A 127 -54.58 39.67 47.49
C GLN A 127 -56.04 39.52 47.95
N VAL A 128 -56.82 38.63 47.32
CA VAL A 128 -58.18 38.28 47.74
C VAL A 128 -58.16 37.37 48.98
N LEU A 129 -57.22 36.41 49.05
CA LEU A 129 -57.06 35.50 50.20
C LEU A 129 -56.42 36.16 51.43
N GLU A 130 -55.70 37.27 51.26
CA GLU A 130 -55.07 38.06 52.34
C GLU A 130 -55.91 39.29 52.77
N GLY A 131 -57.12 39.47 52.21
CA GLY A 131 -58.03 40.56 52.58
C GLY A 131 -58.61 40.42 54.00
N PRO A 132 -58.37 41.37 54.94
CA PRO A 132 -58.76 41.18 56.35
C PRO A 132 -60.26 41.13 56.66
N ASP A 133 -61.11 41.77 55.83
CA ASP A 133 -62.57 41.80 55.98
C ASP A 133 -63.22 41.73 54.58
N MET A 134 -63.36 40.51 54.02
CA MET A 134 -64.11 40.27 52.78
C MET A 134 -65.30 39.36 53.03
N ASP A 135 -66.51 39.91 52.91
CA ASP A 135 -67.77 39.14 52.95
C ASP A 135 -67.86 38.20 51.74
N PHE A 136 -67.45 36.95 51.91
CA PHE A 136 -67.44 35.94 50.84
C PHE A 136 -68.80 35.77 50.16
N ASP A 137 -69.91 35.87 50.89
CA ASP A 137 -71.26 35.77 50.34
C ASP A 137 -71.60 36.96 49.42
N ARG A 138 -71.16 38.17 49.77
CA ARG A 138 -71.37 39.38 48.94
C ARG A 138 -70.45 39.37 47.72
N LEU A 139 -69.21 38.88 47.87
CA LEU A 139 -68.29 38.66 46.76
C LEU A 139 -68.84 37.59 45.79
N ALA A 140 -69.47 36.53 46.32
CA ALA A 140 -70.12 35.50 45.50
C ALA A 140 -71.27 36.07 44.68
N SER A 141 -72.18 36.86 45.27
CA SER A 141 -73.26 37.51 44.50
C SER A 141 -72.74 38.47 43.43
N LEU A 142 -71.69 39.27 43.71
CA LEU A 142 -71.11 40.16 42.70
C LEU A 142 -70.36 39.40 41.59
N LEU A 143 -69.76 38.25 41.90
CA LEU A 143 -69.19 37.34 40.90
C LEU A 143 -70.28 36.64 40.06
N GLU A 144 -71.44 36.35 40.65
CA GLU A 144 -72.59 35.76 39.96
C GLU A 144 -73.26 36.77 39.02
N GLU A 145 -73.45 38.03 39.47
CA GLU A 145 -73.96 39.13 38.64
C GLU A 145 -73.04 39.47 37.45
N ASN A 146 -71.71 39.38 37.63
CA ASN A 146 -70.73 39.66 36.59
C ASN A 146 -70.20 38.40 35.87
N HIS A 147 -70.74 37.22 36.18
CA HIS A 147 -70.27 35.92 35.70
C HIS A 147 -70.15 35.85 34.18
N ASP A 148 -71.19 36.32 33.47
CA ASP A 148 -71.24 36.23 32.02
C ASP A 148 -70.25 37.21 31.37
N LEU A 149 -70.07 38.41 31.93
CA LEU A 149 -69.07 39.38 31.47
C LEU A 149 -67.64 38.86 31.68
N ILE A 150 -67.37 38.27 32.85
CA ILE A 150 -66.06 37.68 33.18
C ILE A 150 -65.76 36.50 32.24
N ASN A 151 -66.73 35.62 31.98
CA ASN A 151 -66.58 34.53 31.01
C ASN A 151 -66.36 35.05 29.58
N ASP A 152 -67.11 36.06 29.14
CA ASP A 152 -67.04 36.58 27.78
C ASP A 152 -65.73 37.36 27.53
N LEU A 153 -65.18 38.03 28.54
CA LEU A 153 -63.83 38.62 28.50
C LEU A 153 -62.72 37.55 28.56
N THR A 154 -62.89 36.51 29.39
CA THR A 154 -61.93 35.38 29.49
C THR A 154 -61.88 34.58 28.19
N ALA A 155 -63.02 34.29 27.57
CA ALA A 155 -63.12 33.61 26.28
C ALA A 155 -62.49 34.42 25.13
N LYS A 156 -62.46 35.76 25.25
CA LYS A 156 -61.76 36.67 24.32
C LYS A 156 -60.27 36.85 24.65
N GLY A 157 -59.74 36.13 25.64
CA GLY A 157 -58.34 36.18 26.06
C GLY A 157 -57.92 37.48 26.77
N LYS A 158 -58.87 38.35 27.11
CA LYS A 158 -58.63 39.71 27.60
C LYS A 158 -58.39 39.76 29.12
N MET A 159 -57.39 39.03 29.59
CA MET A 159 -57.19 38.82 31.03
C MET A 159 -56.83 40.10 31.81
N GLU A 160 -56.37 41.16 31.15
CA GLU A 160 -56.17 42.49 31.76
C GLU A 160 -57.50 43.22 32.04
N GLU A 161 -58.49 43.09 31.14
CA GLU A 161 -59.84 43.62 31.38
C GLU A 161 -60.56 42.79 32.46
N VAL A 162 -60.38 41.46 32.48
CA VAL A 162 -60.85 40.58 33.58
C VAL A 162 -60.21 40.97 34.92
N ALA A 163 -58.89 41.17 34.95
CA ALA A 163 -58.16 41.58 36.15
C ALA A 163 -58.66 42.92 36.69
N SER A 164 -58.99 43.86 35.80
CA SER A 164 -59.53 45.18 36.15
C SER A 164 -60.92 45.06 36.78
N VAL A 165 -61.83 44.30 36.16
CA VAL A 165 -63.18 44.02 36.70
C VAL A 165 -63.12 43.30 38.04
N LEU A 166 -62.21 42.34 38.22
CA LEU A 166 -62.02 41.65 39.50
C LEU A 166 -61.47 42.59 40.59
N LEU A 167 -60.65 43.58 40.24
CA LEU A 167 -60.11 44.58 41.17
C LEU A 167 -61.18 45.62 41.57
N GLU A 168 -62.04 46.03 40.63
CA GLU A 168 -63.26 46.82 40.90
C GLU A 168 -64.21 46.09 41.86
N ILE A 169 -64.52 44.82 41.58
CA ILE A 169 -65.38 43.98 42.44
C ILE A 169 -64.76 43.79 43.85
N ALA A 170 -63.43 43.73 43.94
CA ALA A 170 -62.70 43.66 45.21
C ALA A 170 -62.58 45.02 45.95
N GLY A 171 -63.04 46.12 45.36
CA GLY A 171 -63.19 47.43 46.03
C GLY A 171 -61.88 48.10 46.46
N LYS A 172 -60.77 47.88 45.74
CA LYS A 172 -59.44 48.39 46.10
C LYS A 172 -58.76 49.19 44.98
N ASP A 173 -59.03 50.49 44.94
CA ASP A 173 -58.26 51.46 44.15
C ASP A 173 -56.82 51.60 44.69
N GLY A 174 -55.88 50.85 44.12
CA GLY A 174 -54.47 50.95 44.47
C GLY A 174 -53.54 50.38 43.39
N PRO A 175 -52.37 50.99 43.13
CA PRO A 175 -51.44 50.50 42.13
C PRO A 175 -50.86 49.14 42.53
N ILE A 176 -50.77 48.21 41.57
CA ILE A 176 -50.22 46.87 41.77
C ILE A 176 -48.75 46.98 42.17
N GLN A 177 -48.45 46.73 43.45
CA GLN A 177 -47.08 46.64 43.95
C GLN A 177 -46.49 45.26 43.65
N GLN A 178 -45.18 45.20 43.41
CA GLN A 178 -44.46 43.93 43.31
C GLN A 178 -44.55 43.16 44.64
N PRO A 179 -44.54 41.82 44.61
CA PRO A 179 -44.71 41.00 45.80
C PRO A 179 -43.55 41.21 46.79
N VAL A 180 -43.82 41.97 47.84
CA VAL A 180 -43.04 41.91 49.08
C VAL A 180 -43.32 40.55 49.72
N PRO A 181 -42.31 39.77 50.15
CA PRO A 181 -42.53 38.47 50.77
C PRO A 181 -43.04 38.62 52.21
N SER A 182 -44.36 38.82 52.36
CA SER A 182 -45.10 38.64 53.61
C SER A 182 -45.15 37.16 54.01
N GLU A 183 -45.23 36.89 55.31
CA GLU A 183 -45.14 35.51 55.81
C GLU A 183 -46.39 34.66 55.47
N PRO A 184 -46.21 33.36 55.11
CA PRO A 184 -47.27 32.52 54.53
C PRO A 184 -48.37 32.06 55.52
N SER A 185 -48.47 32.65 56.71
CA SER A 185 -49.30 32.15 57.82
C SER A 185 -50.80 32.16 57.50
N GLY A 186 -51.32 33.28 56.99
CA GLY A 186 -52.76 33.41 56.67
C GLY A 186 -53.22 32.48 55.55
N VAL A 187 -52.38 32.31 54.52
CA VAL A 187 -52.65 31.39 53.42
C VAL A 187 -52.73 29.94 53.92
N ALA A 188 -51.82 29.51 54.79
CA ALA A 188 -51.80 28.14 55.32
C ALA A 188 -53.04 27.78 56.15
N GLU A 189 -53.55 28.71 56.97
CA GLU A 189 -54.78 28.50 57.75
C GLU A 189 -56.01 28.32 56.85
N ASN A 190 -56.12 29.11 55.78
CA ASN A 190 -57.22 29.01 54.82
C ASN A 190 -57.05 27.79 53.90
N LEU A 191 -55.82 27.45 53.50
CA LEU A 191 -55.51 26.23 52.76
C LEU A 191 -55.97 24.99 53.53
N THR A 192 -55.76 24.95 54.85
CA THR A 192 -56.20 23.85 55.72
C THR A 192 -57.73 23.68 55.75
N LYS A 193 -58.49 24.77 55.60
CA LYS A 193 -59.96 24.74 55.50
C LYS A 193 -60.40 24.21 54.13
N VAL A 194 -59.79 24.71 53.04
CA VAL A 194 -60.06 24.26 51.66
C VAL A 194 -59.68 22.78 51.47
N TRP A 195 -58.53 22.35 51.99
CA TRP A 195 -58.08 20.94 51.94
C TRP A 195 -59.02 20.02 52.72
N ARG A 196 -59.57 20.49 53.86
CA ARG A 196 -60.59 19.74 54.60
C ARG A 196 -61.87 19.57 53.77
N VAL A 197 -62.38 20.63 53.15
CA VAL A 197 -63.56 20.55 52.27
C VAL A 197 -63.32 19.63 51.07
N LEU A 198 -62.14 19.69 50.43
CA LEU A 198 -61.77 18.74 49.36
C LEU A 198 -61.73 17.29 49.87
N VAL A 199 -61.15 17.04 51.05
CA VAL A 199 -61.09 15.71 51.65
C VAL A 199 -62.47 15.20 52.04
N GLU A 200 -63.36 16.05 52.58
CA GLU A 200 -64.73 15.69 52.91
C GLU A 200 -65.49 15.25 51.64
N LEU A 201 -65.46 16.07 50.58
CA LEU A 201 -66.08 15.77 49.29
C LEU A 201 -65.50 14.51 48.62
N LEU A 202 -64.18 14.31 48.68
CA LEU A 202 -63.53 13.09 48.20
C LEU A 202 -63.81 11.87 49.08
N SER A 203 -64.10 12.05 50.38
CA SER A 203 -64.43 10.95 51.29
C SER A 203 -65.81 10.36 51.00
N HIS A 204 -66.77 11.17 50.56
CA HIS A 204 -68.08 10.71 50.09
C HIS A 204 -68.02 9.79 48.86
N HIS A 205 -66.87 9.73 48.17
CA HIS A 205 -66.63 8.79 47.06
C HIS A 205 -65.84 7.53 47.46
N ARG A 206 -65.46 7.34 48.74
CA ARG A 206 -64.76 6.12 49.20
C ARG A 206 -65.69 4.93 49.38
N ILE A 207 -65.93 4.23 48.29
CA ILE A 207 -66.51 2.87 48.28
C ILE A 207 -65.64 1.93 49.16
N PRO A 208 -66.21 1.07 50.02
CA PRO A 208 -65.43 0.17 50.87
C PRO A 208 -64.54 -0.81 50.09
N PRO A 209 -63.39 -1.24 50.65
CA PRO A 209 -62.51 -2.21 50.01
C PRO A 209 -63.20 -3.58 49.91
N PRO A 210 -63.20 -4.24 48.74
CA PRO A 210 -63.68 -5.62 48.60
C PRO A 210 -62.70 -6.61 49.27
N PRO A 211 -63.20 -7.74 49.81
CA PRO A 211 -62.35 -8.69 50.51
C PRO A 211 -61.53 -9.58 49.56
N GLN A 212 -60.21 -9.60 49.81
CA GLN A 212 -59.23 -10.65 49.49
C GLN A 212 -59.07 -11.13 48.03
N ALA A 213 -57.97 -11.84 47.79
CA ALA A 213 -57.32 -12.01 46.49
C ALA A 213 -57.79 -13.25 45.69
N ASP A 214 -57.02 -13.55 44.63
CA ASP A 214 -56.92 -14.84 43.93
C ASP A 214 -57.83 -15.13 42.72
N GLN A 215 -58.59 -14.15 42.20
CA GLN A 215 -59.28 -14.27 40.89
C GLN A 215 -59.27 -12.97 40.06
N ASP A 216 -58.09 -12.55 39.56
CA ASP A 216 -57.93 -11.25 38.89
C ASP A 216 -57.00 -11.19 37.64
N ALA A 217 -57.07 -12.20 36.77
CA ALA A 217 -56.60 -12.05 35.39
C ALA A 217 -57.64 -11.32 34.49
N SER A 218 -58.93 -11.48 34.79
CA SER A 218 -60.07 -11.04 33.99
C SER A 218 -60.63 -9.69 34.45
N CYS A 219 -60.67 -8.72 33.54
CA CYS A 219 -61.30 -7.41 33.75
C CYS A 219 -62.83 -7.45 33.89
N TYR A 220 -63.45 -8.63 33.76
CA TYR A 220 -64.90 -8.82 33.77
C TYR A 220 -65.39 -9.40 35.11
N LYS A 221 -66.46 -8.81 35.64
CA LYS A 221 -67.23 -9.29 36.80
C LYS A 221 -68.56 -9.84 36.32
N SER A 222 -68.95 -11.01 36.81
CA SER A 222 -70.28 -11.58 36.56
C SER A 222 -71.37 -10.75 37.25
N VAL A 223 -72.44 -10.41 36.53
CA VAL A 223 -73.62 -9.71 37.05
C VAL A 223 -74.86 -10.46 36.55
N GLU A 224 -75.74 -10.87 37.46
CA GLU A 224 -77.00 -11.50 37.07
C GLU A 224 -77.98 -10.48 36.50
N THR A 225 -78.64 -10.85 35.41
CA THR A 225 -79.68 -10.05 34.75
C THR A 225 -80.94 -10.91 34.57
N PRO A 226 -82.12 -10.33 34.30
CA PRO A 226 -83.35 -11.10 34.03
C PRO A 226 -83.32 -12.05 32.82
N ARG A 227 -82.19 -12.12 32.09
CA ARG A 227 -81.92 -13.09 31.01
C ARG A 227 -80.69 -13.97 31.29
N GLY A 228 -80.28 -14.09 32.56
CA GLY A 228 -79.11 -14.86 33.01
C GLY A 228 -77.87 -14.00 33.34
N PRO A 229 -76.78 -14.64 33.79
CA PRO A 229 -75.54 -13.95 34.13
C PRO A 229 -74.86 -13.35 32.88
N ARG A 230 -74.45 -12.08 32.97
CA ARG A 230 -73.65 -11.37 31.96
C ARG A 230 -72.32 -10.93 32.56
N MET A 231 -71.26 -11.02 31.76
CA MET A 231 -69.94 -10.52 32.12
C MET A 231 -69.88 -9.01 31.83
N VAL A 232 -69.66 -8.19 32.86
CA VAL A 232 -69.60 -6.72 32.78
C VAL A 232 -68.20 -6.25 33.20
N ILE A 233 -67.62 -5.31 32.46
CA ILE A 233 -66.26 -4.82 32.75
C ILE A 233 -66.25 -4.07 34.09
N SER A 234 -65.32 -4.43 34.98
CA SER A 234 -65.13 -3.77 36.27
C SER A 234 -64.18 -2.59 36.12
N ALA A 235 -64.73 -1.37 36.17
CA ALA A 235 -63.99 -0.12 35.96
C ALA A 235 -62.81 0.07 36.94
N SER A 236 -62.91 -0.42 38.17
CA SER A 236 -61.82 -0.38 39.15
C SER A 236 -60.70 -1.38 38.84
N ARG A 237 -61.03 -2.59 38.38
CA ARG A 237 -60.05 -3.60 37.96
C ARG A 237 -59.31 -3.19 36.68
N THR A 238 -60.02 -2.61 35.71
CA THR A 238 -59.36 -2.04 34.51
C THR A 238 -58.49 -0.84 34.85
N TYR A 239 -58.92 0.04 35.77
CA TYR A 239 -58.11 1.17 36.23
C TYR A 239 -56.79 0.72 36.89
N LEU A 240 -56.84 -0.27 37.79
CA LEU A 240 -55.62 -0.84 38.41
C LEU A 240 -54.69 -1.46 37.35
N LYS A 241 -55.22 -2.34 36.49
CA LYS A 241 -54.41 -2.98 35.44
C LYS A 241 -53.82 -1.99 34.44
N LEU A 242 -54.52 -0.90 34.13
CA LEU A 242 -54.01 0.21 33.31
C LEU A 242 -52.90 0.99 34.02
N LYS A 243 -53.04 1.27 35.33
CA LYS A 243 -51.99 1.91 36.13
C LYS A 243 -50.71 1.06 36.13
N ASP A 244 -50.85 -0.25 36.33
CA ASP A 244 -49.70 -1.15 36.41
C ASP A 244 -48.99 -1.26 35.04
N LEU A 245 -49.74 -1.38 33.95
CA LEU A 245 -49.22 -1.29 32.57
C LEU A 245 -48.53 0.05 32.26
N ILE A 246 -49.01 1.17 32.82
CA ILE A 246 -48.35 2.48 32.69
C ILE A 246 -47.01 2.50 33.45
N LEU A 247 -46.94 1.91 34.63
CA LEU A 247 -45.69 1.80 35.40
C LEU A 247 -44.68 0.88 34.69
N GLU A 248 -45.13 -0.27 34.18
CA GLU A 248 -44.33 -1.20 33.39
C GLU A 248 -43.78 -0.51 32.12
N LYS A 249 -44.66 0.12 31.33
CA LYS A 249 -44.29 0.91 30.15
C LYS A 249 -43.26 2.00 30.49
N ASN A 250 -43.43 2.71 31.60
CA ASN A 250 -42.48 3.73 32.04
C ASN A 250 -41.14 3.14 32.53
N SER A 251 -41.11 1.89 32.98
CA SER A 251 -39.87 1.16 33.29
C SER A 251 -39.16 0.69 32.01
N LEU A 252 -39.90 0.10 31.07
CA LEU A 252 -39.38 -0.33 29.77
C LEU A 252 -38.82 0.84 28.96
N VAL A 253 -39.47 2.02 28.99
CA VAL A 253 -38.97 3.25 28.35
C VAL A 253 -37.62 3.70 28.94
N LYS A 254 -37.40 3.54 30.25
CA LYS A 254 -36.10 3.84 30.88
C LYS A 254 -35.02 2.87 30.44
N GLU A 255 -35.32 1.58 30.39
CA GLU A 255 -34.34 0.56 29.99
C GLU A 255 -34.02 0.65 28.49
N VAL A 256 -35.00 0.94 27.62
CA VAL A 256 -34.76 1.29 26.21
C VAL A 256 -33.90 2.56 26.09
N GLY A 257 -34.08 3.54 26.97
CA GLY A 257 -33.18 4.70 27.07
C GLY A 257 -31.74 4.31 27.42
N ARG A 258 -31.56 3.43 28.43
CA ARG A 258 -30.25 2.92 28.85
C ARG A 258 -29.57 2.11 27.76
N LEU A 259 -30.31 1.24 27.07
CA LEU A 259 -29.82 0.47 25.93
C LEU A 259 -29.42 1.37 24.77
N LYS A 260 -30.18 2.43 24.45
CA LYS A 260 -29.78 3.43 23.44
C LYS A 260 -28.48 4.15 23.81
N THR A 261 -28.31 4.57 25.07
CA THR A 261 -27.04 5.19 25.50
C THR A 261 -25.87 4.22 25.42
N LEU A 262 -26.08 2.93 25.71
CA LEU A 262 -25.05 1.90 25.57
C LEU A 262 -24.71 1.64 24.09
N ASN A 263 -25.71 1.57 23.21
CA ASN A 263 -25.48 1.34 21.78
C ASN A 263 -24.66 2.48 21.15
N GLY A 264 -24.97 3.74 21.47
CA GLY A 264 -24.15 4.89 21.04
C GLY A 264 -22.70 4.82 21.52
N HIS A 265 -22.44 4.32 22.74
CA HIS A 265 -21.06 4.10 23.22
C HIS A 265 -20.36 2.91 22.53
N LEU A 266 -21.10 1.96 21.96
CA LEU A 266 -20.54 0.86 21.17
C LEU A 266 -20.28 1.30 19.72
N GLU A 267 -21.18 2.10 19.15
CA GLU A 267 -21.05 2.75 17.85
C GLU A 267 -19.81 3.67 17.82
N GLU A 268 -19.69 4.62 18.76
CA GLU A 268 -18.53 5.52 18.88
C GLU A 268 -17.21 4.73 19.08
N ARG A 269 -17.25 3.63 19.84
CA ARG A 269 -16.07 2.78 20.05
C ARG A 269 -15.71 1.90 18.86
N LEU A 270 -16.66 1.63 17.96
CA LEU A 270 -16.44 0.90 16.72
C LEU A 270 -15.82 1.84 15.67
N GLU A 271 -16.36 3.05 15.53
CA GLU A 271 -15.79 4.15 14.72
C GLU A 271 -14.32 4.43 15.12
N GLN A 272 -14.05 4.59 16.43
CA GLN A 272 -12.70 4.72 16.97
C GLN A 272 -11.77 3.51 16.71
N GLN A 273 -12.31 2.33 16.43
CA GLN A 273 -11.51 1.16 16.03
C GLN A 273 -11.27 1.14 14.53
N GLU A 274 -12.24 1.53 13.71
CA GLU A 274 -12.10 1.66 12.26
C GLU A 274 -11.08 2.75 11.88
N ASP A 275 -11.09 3.92 12.54
CA ASP A 275 -10.08 4.97 12.39
C ASP A 275 -8.65 4.51 12.73
N ARG A 276 -8.53 3.65 13.76
CA ARG A 276 -7.24 3.08 14.15
C ARG A 276 -6.77 2.01 13.16
N LEU A 277 -7.69 1.23 12.60
CA LEU A 277 -7.39 0.24 11.56
C LEU A 277 -7.05 0.92 10.23
N SER A 278 -7.72 2.00 9.84
CA SER A 278 -7.39 2.78 8.64
C SER A 278 -6.01 3.43 8.76
N THR A 279 -5.70 4.00 9.93
CA THR A 279 -4.37 4.54 10.26
C THR A 279 -3.28 3.47 10.14
N VAL A 280 -3.43 2.32 10.81
CA VAL A 280 -2.48 1.19 10.75
C VAL A 280 -2.33 0.65 9.33
N THR A 281 -3.43 0.56 8.58
CA THR A 281 -3.42 0.13 7.17
C THR A 281 -2.62 1.11 6.31
N SER A 282 -2.72 2.42 6.55
CA SER A 282 -1.94 3.42 5.82
C SER A 282 -0.43 3.30 6.11
N GLU A 283 -0.03 3.05 7.35
CA GLU A 283 1.38 2.83 7.72
C GLU A 283 1.92 1.50 7.16
N LEU A 284 1.08 0.46 7.08
CA LEU A 284 1.44 -0.79 6.42
C LEU A 284 1.68 -0.58 4.91
N HIS A 285 0.87 0.22 4.23
CA HIS A 285 1.10 0.55 2.82
C HIS A 285 2.37 1.38 2.61
N LYS A 286 2.66 2.36 3.49
CA LYS A 286 3.92 3.14 3.45
C LYS A 286 5.14 2.24 3.62
N THR A 287 5.14 1.37 4.64
CA THR A 287 6.25 0.44 4.89
C THR A 287 6.40 -0.62 3.79
N TRP A 288 5.29 -1.12 3.22
CA TRP A 288 5.32 -2.02 2.05
C TRP A 288 5.93 -1.34 0.83
N SER A 289 5.61 -0.06 0.57
CA SER A 289 6.21 0.73 -0.51
C SER A 289 7.72 0.86 -0.36
N VAL A 290 8.21 1.19 0.85
CA VAL A 290 9.65 1.26 1.16
C VAL A 290 10.34 -0.10 0.99
N VAL A 291 9.71 -1.19 1.45
CA VAL A 291 10.22 -2.55 1.24
C VAL A 291 10.25 -2.94 -0.25
N GLY A 292 9.27 -2.48 -1.04
CA GLY A 292 9.25 -2.64 -2.50
C GLY A 292 10.43 -1.93 -3.17
N ALA A 293 10.65 -0.66 -2.84
CA ALA A 293 11.78 0.12 -3.36
C ALA A 293 13.13 -0.50 -2.98
N LEU A 294 13.29 -0.94 -1.73
CA LEU A 294 14.51 -1.59 -1.25
C LEU A 294 14.78 -2.92 -1.97
N ARG A 295 13.73 -3.70 -2.25
CA ARG A 295 13.83 -4.93 -3.05
C ARG A 295 14.27 -4.65 -4.48
N GLU A 296 13.79 -3.58 -5.09
CA GLU A 296 14.19 -3.20 -6.45
C GLU A 296 15.65 -2.70 -6.51
N GLN A 297 16.05 -1.84 -5.57
CA GLN A 297 17.46 -1.44 -5.41
C GLN A 297 18.38 -2.64 -5.20
N HIS A 298 17.97 -3.64 -4.42
CA HIS A 298 18.73 -4.87 -4.23
C HIS A 298 18.90 -5.68 -5.52
N LYS A 299 17.85 -5.81 -6.35
CA LYS A 299 17.97 -6.43 -7.68
C LYS A 299 18.96 -5.66 -8.56
N GLN A 300 18.83 -4.34 -8.64
CA GLN A 300 19.69 -3.47 -9.46
C GLN A 300 21.17 -3.62 -9.07
N LEU A 301 21.49 -3.53 -7.77
CA LEU A 301 22.83 -3.75 -7.25
C LEU A 301 23.36 -5.16 -7.56
N HIS A 302 22.52 -6.19 -7.45
CA HIS A 302 22.91 -7.57 -7.76
C HIS A 302 23.15 -7.80 -9.27
N THR A 303 22.42 -7.12 -10.14
CA THR A 303 22.68 -7.11 -11.60
C THR A 303 23.98 -6.38 -11.92
N GLN A 304 24.23 -5.21 -11.33
CA GLN A 304 25.52 -4.49 -11.45
C GLN A 304 26.69 -5.35 -10.94
N GLU A 305 26.52 -6.04 -9.82
CA GLU A 305 27.51 -6.97 -9.28
C GLU A 305 27.82 -8.11 -10.26
N LYS A 306 26.81 -8.70 -10.91
CA LYS A 306 26.99 -9.73 -11.95
C LYS A 306 27.77 -9.20 -13.16
N ILE A 307 27.48 -7.98 -13.62
CA ILE A 307 28.19 -7.33 -14.74
C ILE A 307 29.66 -7.12 -14.36
N LEU A 308 29.94 -6.52 -13.20
CA LEU A 308 31.31 -6.27 -12.73
C LEU A 308 32.09 -7.59 -12.50
N ARG A 309 31.43 -8.65 -12.02
CA ARG A 309 32.03 -9.99 -11.90
C ARG A 309 32.38 -10.59 -13.27
N PHE A 310 31.54 -10.38 -14.29
CA PHE A 310 31.81 -10.82 -15.67
C PHE A 310 32.97 -10.03 -16.30
N GLU A 311 32.95 -8.71 -16.21
CA GLU A 311 34.05 -7.85 -16.66
C GLU A 311 35.38 -8.23 -16.02
N LEU A 312 35.40 -8.42 -14.69
CA LEU A 312 36.61 -8.79 -13.95
C LEU A 312 37.13 -10.16 -14.37
N LYS A 313 36.25 -11.11 -14.72
CA LYS A 313 36.62 -12.41 -15.29
C LYS A 313 37.24 -12.22 -16.67
N HIS A 314 36.60 -11.48 -17.58
CA HIS A 314 37.11 -11.25 -18.93
C HIS A 314 38.46 -10.49 -18.94
N LYS A 315 38.60 -9.45 -18.10
CA LYS A 315 39.85 -8.71 -17.89
C LYS A 315 40.97 -9.62 -17.36
N ARG A 316 40.66 -10.60 -16.50
CA ARG A 316 41.62 -11.63 -16.07
C ARG A 316 42.00 -12.60 -17.19
N GLU A 317 41.04 -13.00 -18.02
CA GLU A 317 41.28 -13.91 -19.16
C GLU A 317 42.26 -13.27 -20.16
N MET A 318 42.00 -12.03 -20.60
CA MET A 318 42.93 -11.26 -21.44
C MET A 318 44.32 -11.10 -20.81
N LEU A 319 44.39 -10.81 -19.49
CA LEU A 319 45.67 -10.73 -18.78
C LEU A 319 46.42 -12.07 -18.68
N THR A 320 45.73 -13.22 -18.81
CA THR A 320 46.41 -14.53 -18.93
C THR A 320 46.82 -14.86 -20.36
N GLU A 321 46.20 -14.26 -21.36
CA GLU A 321 46.56 -14.42 -22.78
C GLU A 321 47.80 -13.59 -23.10
N LEU A 322 47.79 -12.28 -22.77
CA LEU A 322 48.94 -11.39 -22.90
C LEU A 322 50.18 -11.92 -22.15
N LYS A 323 50.00 -12.60 -21.01
CA LYS A 323 51.12 -13.25 -20.29
C LYS A 323 51.70 -14.46 -21.01
N LYS A 324 50.88 -15.26 -21.71
CA LYS A 324 51.37 -16.36 -22.55
C LYS A 324 52.12 -15.82 -23.75
N GLU A 325 51.58 -14.78 -24.40
CA GLU A 325 52.22 -14.11 -25.54
C GLU A 325 53.59 -13.52 -25.15
N LEU A 326 53.68 -12.86 -23.99
CA LEU A 326 54.96 -12.36 -23.48
C LEU A 326 55.97 -13.47 -23.17
N GLU A 327 55.53 -14.61 -22.61
CA GLU A 327 56.44 -15.74 -22.36
C GLU A 327 56.87 -16.42 -23.68
N ILE A 328 55.97 -16.57 -24.66
CA ILE A 328 56.30 -17.06 -26.01
C ILE A 328 57.31 -16.13 -26.70
N CYS A 329 57.13 -14.82 -26.62
CA CYS A 329 58.11 -13.85 -27.12
C CYS A 329 59.46 -13.98 -26.41
N ARG A 330 59.46 -14.22 -25.09
CA ARG A 330 60.68 -14.44 -24.31
C ARG A 330 61.41 -15.73 -24.68
N GLU A 331 60.68 -16.83 -24.87
CA GLU A 331 61.21 -18.11 -25.37
C GLU A 331 61.83 -17.95 -26.77
N GLN A 332 61.17 -17.20 -27.66
CA GLN A 332 61.71 -16.86 -28.99
C GLN A 332 62.99 -16.04 -28.91
N TRP A 333 63.05 -15.02 -28.03
CA TRP A 333 64.26 -14.23 -27.79
C TRP A 333 65.43 -15.05 -27.23
N GLU A 334 65.14 -15.98 -26.31
CA GLU A 334 66.15 -16.86 -25.74
C GLU A 334 66.65 -17.90 -26.76
N LEU A 335 65.76 -18.47 -27.58
CA LEU A 335 66.14 -19.33 -28.71
C LEU A 335 66.97 -18.57 -29.77
N ALA A 336 66.65 -17.31 -30.04
CA ALA A 336 67.45 -16.46 -30.92
C ALA A 336 68.83 -16.17 -30.33
N ARG A 337 68.91 -15.87 -29.02
CA ARG A 337 70.19 -15.72 -28.29
C ARG A 337 71.04 -16.98 -28.37
N GLN A 338 70.45 -18.17 -28.15
CA GLN A 338 71.17 -19.44 -28.23
C GLN A 338 71.70 -19.72 -29.65
N LYS A 339 70.94 -19.39 -30.71
CA LYS A 339 71.40 -19.49 -32.10
C LYS A 339 72.51 -18.48 -32.44
N ASN A 340 72.46 -17.28 -31.86
CA ASN A 340 73.53 -16.29 -32.02
C ASN A 340 74.82 -16.78 -31.32
N VAL A 341 74.72 -17.35 -30.11
CA VAL A 341 75.87 -17.97 -29.44
C VAL A 341 76.43 -19.13 -30.28
N GLN A 342 75.59 -20.06 -30.75
CA GLN A 342 76.02 -21.17 -31.61
C GLN A 342 76.73 -20.69 -32.88
N THR A 343 76.17 -19.70 -33.58
CA THR A 343 76.80 -19.16 -34.79
C THR A 343 78.08 -18.37 -34.49
N GLU A 344 78.19 -17.69 -33.35
CA GLU A 344 79.47 -17.12 -32.89
C GLU A 344 80.53 -18.19 -32.62
N GLU A 345 80.14 -19.36 -32.11
CA GLU A 345 81.01 -20.52 -31.91
C GLU A 345 81.44 -21.14 -33.25
N ASP A 346 80.52 -21.34 -34.19
CA ASP A 346 80.83 -21.78 -35.56
C ASP A 346 81.80 -20.81 -36.23
N TRP A 347 81.55 -19.50 -36.16
CA TRP A 347 82.47 -18.47 -36.65
C TRP A 347 83.82 -18.48 -35.93
N ARG A 348 83.88 -18.87 -34.64
CA ARG A 348 85.13 -19.00 -33.87
C ARG A 348 85.93 -20.21 -34.36
N VAL A 349 85.28 -21.35 -34.58
CA VAL A 349 85.88 -22.58 -35.15
C VAL A 349 86.36 -22.33 -36.58
N LEU A 350 85.54 -21.73 -37.45
CA LEU A 350 85.93 -21.39 -38.82
C LEU A 350 87.15 -20.44 -38.85
N ARG A 351 87.19 -19.41 -38.00
CA ARG A 351 88.35 -18.52 -37.88
C ARG A 351 89.61 -19.27 -37.41
N ALA A 352 89.49 -20.21 -36.49
CA ALA A 352 90.60 -21.07 -36.06
C ALA A 352 91.07 -22.03 -37.16
N GLU A 353 90.14 -22.61 -37.95
CA GLU A 353 90.46 -23.40 -39.13
C GLU A 353 91.18 -22.58 -40.21
N PHE A 354 90.68 -21.38 -40.55
CA PHE A 354 91.35 -20.51 -41.53
C PHE A 354 92.74 -20.07 -41.06
N ALA A 355 92.92 -19.78 -39.76
CA ALA A 355 94.25 -19.51 -39.19
C ALA A 355 95.18 -20.74 -39.29
N SER A 356 94.66 -21.94 -39.01
CA SER A 356 95.41 -23.20 -39.11
C SER A 356 95.78 -23.53 -40.56
N ARG A 357 94.87 -23.32 -41.51
CA ARG A 357 95.11 -23.44 -42.96
C ARG A 357 96.11 -22.39 -43.45
N LYS A 358 96.12 -21.18 -42.89
CA LYS A 358 97.12 -20.14 -43.19
C LYS A 358 98.52 -20.51 -42.69
N GLN A 359 98.63 -21.16 -41.52
CA GLN A 359 99.92 -21.66 -41.00
C GLN A 359 100.41 -22.92 -41.74
N GLY A 360 99.51 -23.86 -42.05
CA GLY A 360 99.83 -25.04 -42.87
C GLY A 360 100.03 -24.74 -44.37
N GLY A 361 99.58 -23.57 -44.84
CA GLY A 361 99.66 -23.12 -46.23
C GLY A 361 101.02 -22.56 -46.64
N CYS A 362 102.02 -22.54 -45.76
CA CYS A 362 103.39 -22.10 -46.06
C CYS A 362 104.17 -23.11 -46.91
N SER A 363 103.63 -23.46 -48.08
CA SER A 363 104.29 -24.26 -49.14
C SER A 363 104.00 -23.72 -50.55
N SER A 364 103.72 -22.43 -50.70
CA SER A 364 104.10 -21.68 -51.91
C SER A 364 104.36 -20.22 -51.58
N THR A 365 105.52 -19.73 -52.00
CA THR A 365 105.76 -18.32 -52.32
C THR A 365 105.05 -17.95 -53.64
N GLU A 366 104.98 -16.63 -53.90
CA GLU A 366 104.81 -15.94 -55.20
C GLU A 366 103.56 -15.05 -55.35
N SER A 367 103.74 -13.90 -56.02
CA SER A 367 102.77 -12.81 -56.34
C SER A 367 102.19 -12.02 -55.14
N GLY A 368 102.37 -10.70 -55.03
CA GLY A 368 103.39 -9.84 -55.68
C GLY A 368 102.92 -8.92 -56.83
N TYR A 369 101.92 -8.06 -56.61
CA TYR A 369 101.57 -6.86 -57.41
C TYR A 369 100.45 -6.08 -56.68
N GLU A 370 100.35 -4.75 -56.62
CA GLU A 370 101.34 -3.65 -56.62
C GLU A 370 100.72 -2.47 -55.80
N ASP A 371 101.43 -1.36 -55.61
CA ASP A 371 101.03 -0.26 -54.71
C ASP A 371 101.05 1.11 -55.43
N GLU A 372 100.00 1.91 -55.31
CA GLU A 372 99.94 3.30 -55.83
C GLU A 372 99.31 4.26 -54.82
N GLU A 373 100.12 5.15 -54.26
CA GLU A 373 99.66 6.42 -53.69
C GLU A 373 99.23 7.37 -54.83
N ALA A 374 98.37 8.38 -54.67
CA ALA A 374 97.83 9.01 -53.46
C ALA A 374 96.38 9.52 -53.72
N THR A 375 95.65 10.04 -52.73
CA THR A 375 95.77 11.46 -52.34
C THR A 375 95.04 11.79 -51.03
N ALA A 376 95.53 12.83 -50.34
CA ALA A 376 95.06 13.38 -49.06
C ALA A 376 93.54 13.74 -49.05
N SER A 377 92.83 13.78 -47.91
CA SER A 377 93.23 14.53 -46.70
C SER A 377 92.47 14.12 -45.42
N PRO A 378 93.06 14.31 -44.21
CA PRO A 378 92.39 14.11 -42.92
C PRO A 378 91.92 15.43 -42.26
N VAL A 379 90.75 15.38 -41.60
CA VAL A 379 90.25 16.32 -40.57
C VAL A 379 89.41 15.49 -39.59
N SER A 380 89.86 15.19 -38.37
CA SER A 380 90.06 16.05 -37.18
C SER A 380 88.79 16.21 -36.34
N ASP A 381 88.75 15.42 -35.27
CA ASP A 381 88.00 15.49 -34.00
C ASP A 381 87.07 16.69 -33.75
N VAL A 382 85.82 16.40 -33.33
CA VAL A 382 85.09 17.18 -32.32
C VAL A 382 84.31 16.22 -31.41
N GLU A 383 84.75 16.07 -30.17
CA GLU A 383 83.85 15.75 -29.05
C GLU A 383 83.38 17.08 -28.43
N MET A 384 82.06 17.31 -28.39
CA MET A 384 81.31 18.15 -27.44
C MET A 384 79.83 17.81 -27.64
N ALA A 385 79.06 17.33 -26.67
CA ALA A 385 78.67 17.90 -25.37
C ALA A 385 77.29 18.59 -25.44
N GLU A 386 76.60 18.59 -24.30
CA GLU A 386 75.23 19.06 -24.13
C GLU A 386 75.14 20.59 -24.15
N ASP A 387 74.05 21.16 -24.69
CA ASP A 387 73.21 22.08 -23.91
C ASP A 387 71.78 22.19 -24.51
N SER A 388 70.97 22.99 -23.83
CA SER A 388 69.52 23.12 -23.83
C SER A 388 69.00 24.18 -24.80
N LEU A 389 67.67 24.16 -24.98
CA LEU A 389 66.70 25.27 -25.14
C LEU A 389 65.54 24.70 -25.98
N GLU A 390 64.39 24.37 -25.39
CA GLU A 390 63.32 25.29 -24.96
C GLU A 390 62.54 25.90 -26.14
N GLU A 391 61.24 25.58 -26.15
CA GLU A 391 60.09 26.33 -26.69
C GLU A 391 60.14 26.93 -28.11
N GLU A 392 59.24 26.47 -28.97
CA GLU A 392 58.10 27.32 -29.41
C GLU A 392 56.83 26.45 -29.56
N GLU A 393 55.67 27.04 -29.28
CA GLU A 393 54.34 26.45 -29.45
C GLU A 393 53.83 26.66 -30.88
N ASN A 394 53.00 25.76 -31.42
CA ASN A 394 51.93 26.23 -32.30
C ASN A 394 50.66 25.35 -32.35
N GLU A 395 49.56 26.08 -32.42
CA GLU A 395 48.18 25.75 -32.77
C GLU A 395 48.06 25.23 -34.24
N GLU A 396 46.96 24.68 -34.77
CA GLU A 396 45.66 24.20 -34.26
C GLU A 396 44.98 23.36 -35.38
N SER A 397 44.15 22.35 -35.04
CA SER A 397 42.94 21.92 -35.80
C SER A 397 42.20 20.81 -35.02
N GLU A 398 41.01 21.04 -34.48
CA GLU A 398 39.68 20.95 -35.14
C GLU A 398 39.46 19.68 -36.00
N GLU A 399 38.90 18.63 -35.39
CA GLU A 399 37.50 18.17 -35.59
C GLU A 399 37.23 16.83 -34.84
N LYS A 400 36.00 16.35 -34.60
CA LYS A 400 34.70 16.94 -34.21
C LYS A 400 33.69 15.77 -33.96
N LYS A 401 32.99 15.78 -32.81
CA LYS A 401 31.67 15.12 -32.51
C LYS A 401 31.49 13.58 -32.29
N LEU A 402 30.76 13.33 -31.18
CA LEU A 402 29.56 12.48 -30.98
C LEU A 402 29.63 10.98 -30.59
N SER A 403 29.02 10.69 -29.44
CA SER A 403 28.41 9.40 -29.02
C SER A 403 27.04 9.16 -29.70
N PRO A 404 26.42 7.97 -29.52
CA PRO A 404 25.33 7.88 -28.54
C PRO A 404 25.27 6.55 -27.74
N GLU A 405 24.22 6.40 -26.91
CA GLU A 405 23.97 5.29 -25.97
C GLU A 405 23.17 4.08 -26.53
N ALA A 406 22.96 3.10 -25.63
CA ALA A 406 22.04 1.95 -25.65
C ALA A 406 22.48 0.69 -26.42
N GLY A 407 22.17 -0.53 -25.95
CA GLY A 407 21.50 -0.93 -24.69
C GLY A 407 20.33 -1.91 -24.92
N VAL A 408 20.57 -3.21 -24.71
CA VAL A 408 19.56 -4.28 -24.83
C VAL A 408 19.87 -5.41 -23.82
N GLU A 409 18.84 -5.94 -23.16
CA GLU A 409 18.89 -7.07 -22.20
C GLU A 409 18.85 -8.44 -22.97
N GLU A 410 18.87 -9.66 -22.42
CA GLU A 410 18.33 -10.26 -21.18
C GLU A 410 19.15 -11.50 -20.73
N GLY A 411 18.86 -12.08 -19.56
CA GLY A 411 19.37 -13.41 -19.16
C GLY A 411 19.45 -13.67 -17.65
N ASN A 412 18.32 -13.92 -16.98
CA ASN A 412 18.25 -13.97 -15.51
C ASN A 412 18.62 -15.34 -14.89
N GLY A 413 19.08 -15.36 -13.62
CA GLY A 413 19.51 -16.57 -12.88
C GLY A 413 19.90 -16.30 -11.40
N PHE A 414 19.70 -17.28 -10.51
CA PHE A 414 19.27 -17.09 -9.10
C PHE A 414 19.62 -18.32 -8.22
N GLN A 415 20.03 -18.29 -6.92
CA GLN A 415 20.45 -17.20 -6.01
C GLN A 415 21.53 -17.68 -4.99
N GLU A 416 21.15 -18.33 -3.87
CA GLU A 416 21.96 -18.77 -2.70
C GLU A 416 22.07 -20.32 -2.62
N GLY A 417 22.76 -21.05 -1.71
CA GLY A 417 23.55 -20.80 -0.47
C GLY A 417 23.38 -21.99 0.52
N VAL A 418 23.97 -22.17 1.73
CA VAL A 418 25.07 -21.54 2.52
C VAL A 418 25.58 -22.56 3.59
N LYS A 419 26.91 -22.74 3.79
CA LYS A 419 27.63 -23.64 4.78
C LYS A 419 27.43 -25.16 4.57
N GLY A 420 28.31 -26.07 5.04
CA GLY A 420 29.65 -25.96 5.67
C GLY A 420 29.92 -27.09 6.70
N ILE A 421 31.20 -27.54 6.86
CA ILE A 421 31.67 -28.66 7.75
C ILE A 421 31.32 -30.06 7.15
N GLU A 422 32.12 -31.14 7.19
CA GLU A 422 33.44 -31.44 7.84
C GLU A 422 34.41 -32.15 6.87
N CYS A 423 35.63 -32.48 7.31
CA CYS A 423 36.63 -33.24 6.53
C CYS A 423 36.67 -34.73 6.91
N THR A 424 36.76 -35.62 5.92
CA THR A 424 37.38 -36.94 6.08
C THR A 424 38.58 -37.05 5.15
N ASN A 425 39.73 -37.43 5.70
CA ASN A 425 40.90 -37.78 4.90
C ASN A 425 40.74 -39.23 4.44
N ASP A 426 40.83 -39.46 3.14
CA ASP A 426 41.33 -40.73 2.64
C ASP A 426 42.38 -40.44 1.56
N SER A 427 43.47 -41.20 1.58
CA SER A 427 44.60 -41.00 0.67
C SER A 427 44.59 -42.10 -0.38
N ASP A 428 44.39 -41.75 -1.64
CA ASP A 428 44.79 -42.65 -2.71
C ASP A 428 45.24 -41.92 -3.98
N GLN A 429 46.27 -42.48 -4.63
CA GLN A 429 46.86 -41.91 -5.83
C GLN A 429 46.28 -42.58 -7.08
N SER A 430 45.58 -41.82 -7.92
CA SER A 430 45.37 -42.24 -9.31
C SER A 430 45.47 -41.05 -10.27
N GLY A 431 46.09 -41.28 -11.43
CA GLY A 431 46.63 -40.21 -12.27
C GLY A 431 45.57 -39.39 -12.99
N THR A 432 45.88 -38.10 -13.20
CA THR A 432 45.12 -37.20 -14.07
C THR A 432 45.21 -37.61 -15.54
N ARG A 433 44.44 -38.63 -15.94
CA ARG A 433 43.97 -38.71 -17.32
C ARG A 433 43.16 -37.45 -17.60
N GLN A 434 43.61 -36.67 -18.58
CA GLN A 434 42.83 -35.54 -19.09
C GLN A 434 41.54 -36.09 -19.69
N ARG A 435 40.39 -35.73 -19.09
CA ARG A 435 39.08 -36.06 -19.66
C ARG A 435 38.98 -35.47 -21.06
N THR A 436 38.50 -36.24 -22.02
CA THR A 436 38.37 -35.75 -23.40
C THR A 436 37.32 -34.63 -23.46
N ALA A 437 37.38 -33.79 -24.49
CA ALA A 437 36.38 -32.74 -24.68
C ALA A 437 34.96 -33.33 -24.75
N GLU A 438 34.81 -34.50 -25.38
CA GLU A 438 33.56 -35.26 -25.48
C GLU A 438 33.00 -35.68 -24.11
N GLU A 439 33.83 -36.19 -23.20
CA GLU A 439 33.41 -36.50 -21.82
C GLU A 439 32.94 -35.25 -21.07
N MET A 440 33.58 -34.09 -21.30
CA MET A 440 33.16 -32.82 -20.70
C MET A 440 31.86 -32.27 -21.30
N PHE A 441 31.62 -32.44 -22.60
CA PHE A 441 30.35 -32.08 -23.24
C PHE A 441 29.22 -33.01 -22.78
N ALA A 442 29.42 -34.33 -22.77
CA ALA A 442 28.44 -35.30 -22.28
C ALA A 442 28.10 -35.09 -20.79
N ALA A 443 29.10 -34.78 -19.94
CA ALA A 443 28.86 -34.44 -18.54
C ALA A 443 28.10 -33.10 -18.36
N ARG A 444 28.28 -32.13 -19.28
CA ARG A 444 27.52 -30.88 -19.31
C ARG A 444 26.08 -31.11 -19.77
N GLU A 445 25.87 -31.91 -20.80
CA GLU A 445 24.54 -32.28 -21.31
C GLU A 445 23.75 -33.07 -20.29
N ALA A 446 24.32 -34.13 -19.71
CA ALA A 446 23.71 -34.90 -18.64
C ALA A 446 23.50 -34.11 -17.32
N ARG A 447 24.07 -32.90 -17.21
CA ARG A 447 23.74 -31.94 -16.14
C ARG A 447 22.59 -31.01 -16.56
N LEU A 448 22.56 -30.56 -17.81
CA LEU A 448 21.46 -29.75 -18.36
C LEU A 448 20.14 -30.54 -18.36
N GLN A 449 20.14 -31.80 -18.83
CA GLN A 449 18.96 -32.67 -18.81
C GLN A 449 18.38 -32.82 -17.39
N ARG A 450 19.23 -33.04 -16.37
CA ARG A 450 18.79 -33.10 -14.96
C ARG A 450 18.27 -31.76 -14.42
N LEU A 451 18.81 -30.63 -14.88
CA LEU A 451 18.28 -29.31 -14.53
C LEU A 451 16.92 -29.07 -15.22
N GLU A 452 16.74 -29.50 -16.47
CA GLU A 452 15.45 -29.47 -17.15
C GLU A 452 14.41 -30.36 -16.46
N GLU A 453 14.77 -31.57 -16.04
CA GLU A 453 13.90 -32.47 -15.26
C GLU A 453 13.48 -31.84 -13.92
N GLN A 454 14.43 -31.18 -13.22
CA GLN A 454 14.14 -30.42 -12.01
C GLN A 454 13.21 -29.23 -12.28
N CYS A 455 13.42 -28.48 -13.35
CA CYS A 455 12.52 -27.40 -13.79
C CYS A 455 11.13 -27.92 -14.18
N LYS A 456 11.03 -29.04 -14.91
CA LYS A 456 9.77 -29.70 -15.28
C LYS A 456 9.02 -30.18 -14.03
N CYS A 457 9.72 -30.78 -13.06
CA CYS A 457 9.16 -31.19 -11.78
C CYS A 457 8.70 -29.99 -10.91
N LEU A 458 9.48 -28.91 -10.87
CA LEU A 458 9.15 -27.69 -10.14
C LEU A 458 7.96 -26.97 -10.78
N PHE A 459 7.91 -26.86 -12.10
CA PHE A 459 6.78 -26.27 -12.84
C PHE A 459 5.50 -27.10 -12.65
N SER A 460 5.59 -28.43 -12.73
CA SER A 460 4.47 -29.33 -12.42
C SER A 460 3.95 -29.13 -10.99
N LYS A 461 4.84 -29.07 -9.99
CA LYS A 461 4.46 -28.76 -8.60
C LYS A 461 3.83 -27.39 -8.47
N MET A 462 4.40 -26.36 -9.10
CA MET A 462 3.90 -24.98 -9.07
C MET A 462 2.51 -24.88 -9.70
N SER A 463 2.28 -25.56 -10.82
CA SER A 463 0.98 -25.68 -11.49
C SER A 463 -0.03 -26.40 -10.59
N SER A 464 0.33 -27.52 -9.96
CA SER A 464 -0.55 -28.20 -8.99
C SER A 464 -0.82 -27.40 -7.71
N THR A 465 0.10 -26.52 -7.28
CA THR A 465 -0.19 -25.58 -6.18
C THR A 465 -1.05 -24.40 -6.62
N SER A 466 -0.91 -23.92 -7.87
CA SER A 466 -1.81 -22.91 -8.44
C SER A 466 -3.22 -23.47 -8.53
N GLN A 467 -3.40 -24.61 -9.21
CA GLN A 467 -4.70 -25.29 -9.35
C GLN A 467 -5.36 -25.58 -7.99
N ARG A 468 -4.58 -25.91 -6.95
CA ARG A 468 -5.11 -26.05 -5.59
C ARG A 468 -5.49 -24.71 -4.97
N GLY A 469 -4.73 -23.65 -5.20
CA GLY A 469 -5.09 -22.28 -4.82
C GLY A 469 -6.37 -21.84 -5.50
N ASP A 470 -6.50 -22.05 -6.80
CA ASP A 470 -7.67 -21.74 -7.62
C ASP A 470 -8.90 -22.51 -7.08
N MET A 471 -8.77 -23.82 -6.83
CA MET A 471 -9.84 -24.62 -6.19
C MET A 471 -10.21 -24.14 -4.79
N ILE A 472 -9.26 -23.59 -4.01
CA ILE A 472 -9.52 -23.04 -2.67
C ILE A 472 -10.17 -21.66 -2.77
N SER A 473 -9.80 -20.82 -3.74
CA SER A 473 -10.45 -19.52 -4.00
C SER A 473 -11.91 -19.74 -4.41
N ASN A 474 -12.15 -20.55 -5.44
CA ASN A 474 -13.49 -20.89 -5.88
C ASN A 474 -14.34 -21.50 -4.74
N ARG A 475 -13.75 -22.33 -3.86
CA ARG A 475 -14.46 -22.90 -2.72
C ARG A 475 -14.69 -21.89 -1.58
N LEU A 476 -13.83 -20.88 -1.42
CA LEU A 476 -14.08 -19.76 -0.51
C LEU A 476 -15.16 -18.83 -1.06
N GLU A 477 -15.19 -18.60 -2.37
CA GLU A 477 -16.23 -17.84 -3.07
C GLU A 477 -17.60 -18.55 -2.95
N GLU A 478 -17.67 -19.87 -3.23
CA GLU A 478 -18.87 -20.69 -2.96
C GLU A 478 -19.35 -20.61 -1.50
N LEU A 479 -18.43 -20.54 -0.53
CA LEU A 479 -18.76 -20.41 0.89
C LEU A 479 -19.17 -18.98 1.26
N HIS A 480 -18.59 -17.95 0.65
CA HIS A 480 -19.02 -16.57 0.83
C HIS A 480 -20.41 -16.33 0.20
N GLU A 481 -20.72 -16.97 -0.92
CA GLU A 481 -22.06 -16.96 -1.52
C GLU A 481 -23.08 -17.71 -0.63
N GLN A 482 -22.73 -18.89 -0.10
CA GLN A 482 -23.62 -19.70 0.76
C GLN A 482 -23.84 -19.13 2.17
N TYR A 483 -22.87 -18.43 2.76
CA TYR A 483 -22.92 -17.99 4.16
C TYR A 483 -22.81 -16.47 4.37
N GLY A 484 -22.33 -15.70 3.39
CA GLY A 484 -22.21 -14.25 3.48
C GLY A 484 -23.57 -13.54 3.43
N GLU A 485 -24.46 -13.94 2.52
CA GLU A 485 -25.82 -13.38 2.47
C GLU A 485 -26.64 -13.72 3.74
N ALA A 486 -26.42 -14.92 4.30
CA ALA A 486 -27.15 -15.40 5.47
C ALA A 486 -26.93 -14.56 6.74
N GLN A 487 -25.77 -13.90 6.88
CA GLN A 487 -25.48 -13.04 8.03
C GLN A 487 -25.95 -11.59 7.86
N GLY A 488 -26.21 -11.14 6.63
CA GLY A 488 -26.69 -9.78 6.36
C GLY A 488 -28.17 -9.53 6.66
N ALA A 489 -28.99 -10.59 6.73
CA ALA A 489 -30.46 -10.47 6.71
C ALA A 489 -31.21 -11.01 7.94
N CYS A 490 -30.54 -11.60 8.94
CA CYS A 490 -31.20 -12.35 10.02
C CYS A 490 -30.67 -12.02 11.44
N ALA A 491 -30.36 -10.74 11.69
CA ALA A 491 -29.85 -10.25 12.98
C ALA A 491 -30.90 -9.53 13.86
N GLU A 492 -32.20 -9.70 13.59
CA GLU A 492 -33.27 -9.36 14.54
C GLU A 492 -33.95 -10.62 15.09
N ARG A 493 -34.18 -10.63 16.41
CA ARG A 493 -34.90 -11.66 17.18
C ARG A 493 -34.26 -13.05 17.24
N THR A 494 -33.40 -13.23 18.23
CA THR A 494 -33.81 -14.00 19.41
C THR A 494 -32.99 -13.59 20.62
N GLY A 495 -33.63 -13.48 21.78
CA GLY A 495 -32.96 -13.23 23.05
C GLY A 495 -33.13 -14.43 23.94
N GLU A 496 -32.07 -15.21 24.14
CA GLU A 496 -32.03 -16.27 25.15
C GLU A 496 -30.63 -16.34 25.77
N LEU A 497 -30.55 -16.83 27.01
CA LEU A 497 -29.49 -16.44 27.95
C LEU A 497 -28.51 -17.59 28.24
N GLU A 498 -27.56 -17.84 27.35
CA GLU A 498 -26.42 -18.73 27.63
C GLU A 498 -25.07 -18.02 27.49
N THR A 499 -24.21 -18.22 28.50
CA THR A 499 -22.80 -17.83 28.45
C THR A 499 -22.01 -18.76 27.53
N PRO A 500 -21.29 -18.25 26.51
CA PRO A 500 -20.47 -19.10 25.66
C PRO A 500 -19.29 -19.68 26.45
N PRO A 501 -18.92 -20.96 26.25
CA PRO A 501 -17.73 -21.54 26.87
C PRO A 501 -16.47 -20.88 26.31
N GLN A 502 -15.48 -20.63 27.16
CA GLN A 502 -14.18 -20.13 26.72
C GLN A 502 -13.50 -21.15 25.79
N PRO A 503 -12.94 -20.74 24.64
CA PRO A 503 -12.09 -21.62 23.86
C PRO A 503 -10.84 -21.99 24.68
N PRO A 504 -10.34 -23.23 24.57
CA PRO A 504 -9.20 -23.67 25.36
C PRO A 504 -7.96 -22.84 25.02
N VAL A 505 -7.37 -22.19 26.02
CA VAL A 505 -6.13 -21.42 25.89
C VAL A 505 -5.02 -22.35 25.38
N PRO A 506 -4.37 -22.07 24.24
CA PRO A 506 -3.26 -22.90 23.77
C PRO A 506 -2.11 -22.84 24.79
N PRO A 507 -1.43 -23.96 25.07
CA PRO A 507 -0.33 -23.97 26.03
C PRO A 507 0.78 -23.01 25.58
N PRO A 508 1.42 -22.28 26.51
CA PRO A 508 2.46 -21.32 26.15
C PRO A 508 3.61 -22.04 25.44
N MET A 509 4.05 -21.49 24.31
CA MET A 509 5.18 -22.04 23.57
C MET A 509 6.42 -22.11 24.47
N PRO A 510 7.20 -23.21 24.42
CA PRO A 510 8.45 -23.28 25.18
C PRO A 510 9.39 -22.16 24.73
N PRO A 511 10.14 -21.52 25.65
CA PRO A 511 11.07 -20.46 25.29
C PRO A 511 12.14 -21.01 24.32
N PRO A 512 12.63 -20.18 23.38
CA PRO A 512 13.66 -20.61 22.45
C PRO A 512 14.92 -21.05 23.22
N PRO A 513 15.63 -22.11 22.77
CA PRO A 513 16.81 -22.59 23.45
C PRO A 513 17.88 -21.48 23.50
N PRO A 514 18.60 -21.32 24.64
CA PRO A 514 19.61 -20.29 24.76
C PRO A 514 20.72 -20.49 23.72
N PRO A 515 21.31 -19.40 23.19
CA PRO A 515 22.38 -19.51 22.20
C PRO A 515 23.57 -20.29 22.79
N PRO A 516 24.25 -21.13 21.99
CA PRO A 516 25.32 -21.99 22.49
C PRO A 516 26.45 -21.15 23.08
N MET A 517 26.78 -21.40 24.35
CA MET A 517 27.88 -20.73 25.02
C MET A 517 29.19 -20.97 24.27
N PRO A 518 30.07 -19.97 24.11
CA PRO A 518 31.38 -20.17 23.50
C PRO A 518 32.19 -21.20 24.31
N PRO A 519 32.96 -22.08 23.66
CA PRO A 519 33.64 -23.18 24.34
C PRO A 519 34.59 -22.66 25.42
N ARG A 520 34.48 -23.21 26.63
CA ARG A 520 35.40 -22.91 27.74
C ARG A 520 36.83 -23.21 27.30
N ARG A 521 37.66 -22.17 27.23
CA ARG A 521 39.09 -22.27 26.90
C ARG A 521 39.83 -22.95 28.06
N ASN A 522 39.84 -24.28 28.08
CA ASN A 522 40.49 -25.09 29.10
C ASN A 522 41.98 -24.73 29.21
N ARG A 523 42.35 -24.07 30.32
CA ARG A 523 43.69 -23.56 30.58
C ARG A 523 44.38 -24.41 31.65
N ARG A 524 44.95 -25.54 31.20
CA ARG A 524 45.94 -26.38 31.89
C ARG A 524 46.94 -26.82 30.82
N THR A 525 48.24 -26.54 30.92
CA THR A 525 49.22 -27.02 31.94
C THR A 525 49.37 -28.53 31.87
#